data_AF-A0A8T5RE31-F1
#
_entry.id   AF-A0A8T5RE31-F1
#
_cell.length_a   1.000
_cell.length_b   1.000
_cell.length_c   1.000
_cell.angle_alpha   90.00
_cell.angle_beta   90.00
_cell.angle_gamma   90.00
#
_symmetry.space_group_name_H-M   'P 1'
#
loop_
_entity.id
_entity.type
_entity.pdbx_description
1 polymer ?
#
loop_
_entity_poly.entity_id
_entity_poly.type
_entity_poly.pdbx_seq_one_letter_code
_entity_poly.pdbx_strand_id
1 'polypeptide(L)'
;MSEENKSEEEYKFENWTIKQLRDFASINNISIPSKSKKNDIIELLKNIVSNPEFVDRTKEEHFEEELIVDFKEDEVAPLFRKEEKDLKFWQKPPFSTLLNLELAKDSDVAFYDLSNLVNKFFDKMIHEDFINYKVSGIALKTSASLHHHKITSIIKEEEEIQKKEEIEQFRQRTRRGIPKTLTQPIQSKLKITSKDELFEAMRAAIIETMQKKEKLRRQRLRKEEQLKRRKELSVRAQLPRELLKHISGKEQTIEELLNSWYNKIKAIIKLEKKEKTNFFELIKIINEDQESNLGRKYELVRMFLALMFLSTNSRISLEQNQDFTDIKINLK
;
A
#
# COMPACT_ATOMS: atom_id res chain seq x y z
N MET A 1 -18.70 48.06 13.78
CA MET A 1 -18.59 49.14 12.79
C MET A 1 -17.39 48.86 11.91
N SER A 2 -17.61 48.06 10.86
CA SER A 2 -16.83 47.99 9.60
C SER A 2 -17.37 46.79 8.84
N GLU A 3 -18.48 47.03 8.12
CA GLU A 3 -18.95 46.17 7.04
C GLU A 3 -17.85 46.16 5.97
N GLU A 4 -17.09 45.07 5.89
CA GLU A 4 -16.19 44.84 4.75
C GLU A 4 -16.95 44.02 3.71
N ASN A 5 -17.42 44.77 2.71
CA ASN A 5 -18.00 44.31 1.46
C ASN A 5 -17.16 43.17 0.85
N LYS A 6 -17.65 41.92 0.96
CA LYS A 6 -17.25 40.86 0.03
C LYS A 6 -17.89 41.22 -1.30
N SER A 7 -17.08 41.72 -2.22
CA SER A 7 -17.42 41.94 -3.61
C SER A 7 -18.10 40.69 -4.18
N GLU A 8 -19.38 40.81 -4.53
CA GLU A 8 -20.08 39.85 -5.39
C GLU A 8 -19.37 39.88 -6.76
N GLU A 9 -18.35 39.05 -6.93
CA GLU A 9 -17.72 38.87 -8.23
C GLU A 9 -18.69 38.10 -9.14
N GLU A 10 -19.35 38.82 -10.05
CA GLU A 10 -20.27 38.22 -11.01
C GLU A 10 -19.51 37.40 -12.07
N TYR A 11 -19.41 36.09 -11.86
CA TYR A 11 -18.89 35.17 -12.87
C TYR A 11 -19.84 35.10 -14.08
N LYS A 12 -19.37 35.53 -15.26
CA LYS A 12 -20.13 35.46 -16.52
C LYS A 12 -20.05 34.06 -17.16
N PHE A 13 -20.63 33.06 -16.51
CA PHE A 13 -20.64 31.65 -16.94
C PHE A 13 -21.25 31.41 -18.34
N GLU A 14 -22.04 32.35 -18.86
CA GLU A 14 -22.68 32.26 -20.18
C GLU A 14 -21.66 32.21 -21.32
N ASN A 15 -20.51 32.90 -21.15
CA ASN A 15 -19.45 32.99 -22.15
C ASN A 15 -18.51 31.77 -22.15
N TRP A 16 -18.60 30.89 -21.16
CA TRP A 16 -17.68 29.76 -21.02
C TRP A 16 -18.11 28.55 -21.83
N THR A 17 -17.12 27.76 -22.26
CA THR A 17 -17.37 26.46 -22.91
C THR A 17 -17.70 25.39 -21.87
N ILE A 18 -18.35 24.30 -22.29
CA ILE A 18 -18.70 23.19 -21.38
C ILE A 18 -17.46 22.59 -20.69
N LYS A 19 -16.31 22.57 -21.39
CA LYS A 19 -15.04 22.10 -20.83
C LYS A 19 -14.57 23.00 -19.69
N GLN A 20 -14.52 24.31 -19.91
CA GLN A 20 -14.13 25.29 -18.89
C GLN A 20 -15.04 25.27 -17.66
N LEU A 21 -16.36 25.10 -17.84
CA LEU A 21 -17.30 24.97 -16.72
C LEU A 21 -17.05 23.68 -15.90
N ARG A 22 -16.66 22.58 -16.56
CA ARG A 22 -16.32 21.32 -15.89
C ARG A 22 -14.95 21.37 -15.22
N ASP A 23 -13.99 22.06 -15.80
CA ASP A 23 -12.66 22.27 -15.23
C ASP A 23 -12.73 23.17 -13.98
N PHE A 24 -13.55 24.23 -14.03
CA PHE A 24 -13.83 25.06 -12.85
C PHE A 24 -14.52 24.25 -11.75
N ALA A 25 -15.50 23.42 -12.11
CA ALA A 25 -16.18 22.55 -11.16
C ALA A 25 -15.24 21.50 -10.57
N SER A 26 -14.32 20.92 -11.36
CA SER A 26 -13.39 19.92 -10.86
C SER A 26 -12.38 20.52 -9.87
N ILE A 27 -11.84 21.70 -10.17
CA ILE A 27 -10.93 22.43 -9.26
C ILE A 27 -11.63 22.78 -7.94
N ASN A 28 -12.91 23.14 -8.01
CA ASN A 28 -13.72 23.49 -6.85
C ASN A 28 -14.46 22.30 -6.21
N ASN A 29 -14.14 21.05 -6.60
CA ASN A 29 -14.77 19.81 -6.09
C ASN A 29 -16.31 19.76 -6.22
N ILE A 30 -16.87 20.39 -7.26
CA ILE A 30 -18.30 20.37 -7.58
C ILE A 30 -18.59 19.19 -8.51
N SER A 31 -19.49 18.28 -8.09
CA SER A 31 -19.89 17.12 -8.89
C SER A 31 -20.92 17.51 -9.95
N ILE A 32 -20.55 17.40 -11.23
CA ILE A 32 -21.47 17.62 -12.36
C ILE A 32 -21.77 16.27 -13.03
N PRO A 33 -23.06 15.91 -13.22
CA PRO A 33 -23.42 14.69 -13.95
C PRO A 33 -22.98 14.75 -15.42
N SER A 34 -22.47 13.65 -15.96
CA SER A 34 -21.82 13.60 -17.28
C SER A 34 -22.70 13.98 -18.48
N LYS A 35 -24.03 13.91 -18.33
CA LYS A 35 -25.04 14.19 -19.37
C LYS A 35 -25.74 15.56 -19.25
N SER A 36 -25.35 16.42 -18.30
CA SER A 36 -26.00 17.73 -18.12
C SER A 36 -25.78 18.66 -19.32
N LYS A 37 -26.82 19.43 -19.67
CA LYS A 37 -26.73 20.46 -20.71
C LYS A 37 -26.00 21.69 -20.16
N LYS A 38 -25.47 22.53 -21.06
CA LYS A 38 -24.73 23.75 -20.68
C LYS A 38 -25.53 24.65 -19.72
N ASN A 39 -26.83 24.81 -19.97
CA ASN A 39 -27.69 25.68 -19.15
C ASN A 39 -27.85 25.14 -17.72
N ASP A 40 -28.05 23.83 -17.56
CA ASP A 40 -28.18 23.18 -16.24
C ASP A 40 -26.89 23.32 -15.42
N ILE A 41 -25.72 23.24 -16.08
CA ILE A 41 -24.42 23.46 -15.44
C ILE A 41 -24.27 24.90 -14.97
N ILE A 42 -24.69 25.87 -15.79
CA ILE A 42 -24.62 27.30 -15.45
C ILE A 42 -25.51 27.62 -14.25
N GLU A 43 -26.73 27.08 -14.21
CA GLU A 43 -27.66 27.30 -13.10
C GLU A 43 -27.12 26.70 -11.78
N LEU A 44 -26.55 25.48 -11.85
CA LEU A 44 -25.89 24.85 -10.71
C LEU A 44 -24.71 25.67 -10.20
N LEU A 45 -23.85 26.18 -11.09
CA LEU A 45 -22.70 26.99 -10.69
C LEU A 45 -23.12 28.36 -10.14
N LYS A 46 -24.12 29.02 -10.71
CA LYS A 46 -24.68 30.28 -10.17
C LYS A 46 -25.22 30.08 -8.74
N ASN A 47 -25.93 28.98 -8.49
CA ASN A 47 -26.46 28.65 -7.16
C ASN A 47 -25.40 28.27 -6.13
N ILE A 48 -24.26 27.70 -6.57
CA ILE A 48 -23.18 27.32 -5.67
C ILE A 48 -22.34 28.54 -5.30
N VAL A 49 -22.04 29.40 -6.28
CA VAL A 49 -21.23 30.62 -6.09
C VAL A 49 -21.99 31.69 -5.30
N SER A 50 -23.32 31.73 -5.39
CA SER A 50 -24.13 32.64 -4.57
C SER A 50 -24.16 32.27 -3.08
N ASN A 51 -23.63 31.12 -2.68
CA ASN A 51 -23.53 30.76 -1.27
C ASN A 51 -22.38 31.49 -0.58
N PRO A 52 -22.59 32.11 0.59
CA PRO A 52 -21.57 32.91 1.29
C PRO A 52 -20.39 32.11 1.83
N GLU A 53 -20.49 30.77 1.83
CA GLU A 53 -19.43 29.83 2.24
C GLU A 53 -18.57 29.33 1.07
N PHE A 54 -18.88 29.72 -0.17
CA PHE A 54 -18.11 29.29 -1.33
C PHE A 54 -16.72 29.97 -1.35
N VAL A 55 -15.68 29.15 -1.48
CA VAL A 55 -14.27 29.58 -1.62
C VAL A 55 -13.75 29.05 -2.95
N ASP A 56 -13.37 29.97 -3.84
CA ASP A 56 -12.83 29.62 -5.16
C ASP A 56 -11.36 29.19 -5.06
N ARG A 57 -11.10 27.91 -5.30
CA ARG A 57 -9.78 27.27 -5.23
C ARG A 57 -8.96 27.47 -6.49
N THR A 58 -9.55 28.02 -7.56
CA THR A 58 -8.79 28.33 -8.79
C THR A 58 -7.77 29.46 -8.60
N LYS A 59 -7.89 30.23 -7.51
CA LYS A 59 -6.99 31.36 -7.19
C LYS A 59 -5.86 30.99 -6.22
N GLU A 60 -5.77 29.75 -5.73
CA GLU A 60 -4.63 29.32 -4.90
C GLU A 60 -3.43 28.96 -5.80
N GLU A 61 -2.44 29.86 -5.90
CA GLU A 61 -1.21 29.69 -6.69
C GLU A 61 -0.38 28.48 -6.21
N HIS A 62 -0.07 27.57 -7.14
CA HIS A 62 0.83 26.43 -6.94
C HIS A 62 2.29 26.92 -6.77
N PHE A 63 2.86 26.80 -5.57
CA PHE A 63 4.31 26.82 -5.36
C PHE A 63 4.88 25.44 -5.70
N GLU A 64 5.59 25.33 -6.83
CA GLU A 64 6.42 24.17 -7.18
C GLU A 64 7.84 24.39 -6.61
N GLU A 65 8.22 23.62 -5.58
CA GLU A 65 9.60 23.60 -5.06
C GLU A 65 10.51 22.78 -5.99
N GLU A 66 11.40 23.47 -6.71
CA GLU A 66 12.48 22.86 -7.50
C GLU A 66 13.59 22.29 -6.59
N LEU A 67 13.89 21.00 -6.77
CA LEU A 67 15.01 20.29 -6.16
C LEU A 67 16.32 20.64 -6.89
N ILE A 68 17.16 21.47 -6.28
CA ILE A 68 18.57 21.65 -6.69
C ILE A 68 19.43 20.69 -5.87
N VAL A 69 19.97 19.67 -6.54
CA VAL A 69 21.03 18.79 -6.04
C VAL A 69 22.35 19.34 -6.57
N ASP A 70 23.22 19.81 -5.70
CA ASP A 70 24.64 19.97 -6.03
C ASP A 70 25.52 19.38 -4.93
N PHE A 71 26.39 18.47 -5.36
CA PHE A 71 27.43 17.79 -4.59
C PHE A 71 28.60 18.73 -4.31
N LYS A 72 29.16 18.69 -3.09
CA LYS A 72 30.58 18.37 -2.84
C LYS A 72 30.94 18.40 -1.34
N GLU A 73 31.88 17.51 -1.03
CA GLU A 73 32.51 17.24 0.26
C GLU A 73 33.22 18.48 0.82
N ASP A 74 33.05 18.75 2.12
CA ASP A 74 34.14 18.80 3.11
C ASP A 74 33.66 19.45 4.43
N GLU A 75 34.04 18.78 5.53
CA GLU A 75 34.31 19.33 6.87
C GLU A 75 33.20 20.09 7.64
N VAL A 76 32.50 19.30 8.48
CA VAL A 76 31.99 19.60 9.84
C VAL A 76 31.95 21.10 10.25
N ALA A 77 30.76 21.71 10.16
CA ALA A 77 30.42 22.98 10.83
C ALA A 77 28.96 22.97 11.37
N PRO A 78 28.66 23.74 12.45
CA PRO A 78 27.64 23.43 13.45
C PRO A 78 26.26 24.03 13.12
N LEU A 79 25.52 23.43 12.16
CA LEU A 79 24.23 23.97 11.68
C LEU A 79 22.98 23.15 12.06
N PHE A 80 23.09 22.15 12.94
CA PHE A 80 21.93 21.44 13.50
C PHE A 80 21.22 22.19 14.65
N ARG A 81 21.31 23.51 14.72
CA ARG A 81 20.25 24.28 15.36
C ARG A 81 19.27 24.72 14.28
N LYS A 82 18.45 23.78 13.81
CA LYS A 82 17.12 24.17 13.30
C LYS A 82 16.48 24.92 14.44
N GLU A 83 16.30 26.23 14.26
CA GLU A 83 15.52 27.05 15.17
C GLU A 83 14.21 26.31 15.46
N GLU A 84 13.97 26.05 16.74
CA GLU A 84 12.67 25.61 17.25
C GLU A 84 11.67 26.72 16.88
N LYS A 85 11.13 26.68 15.65
CA LYS A 85 9.90 27.41 15.36
C LYS A 85 8.92 26.93 16.41
N ASP A 86 8.43 27.83 17.25
CA ASP A 86 7.56 27.54 18.39
C ASP A 86 6.40 26.65 17.96
N LEU A 87 6.60 25.33 18.10
CA LEU A 87 5.57 24.34 17.81
C LEU A 87 4.40 24.68 18.72
N LYS A 88 3.23 24.89 18.11
CA LYS A 88 2.00 25.20 18.85
C LYS A 88 1.74 24.06 19.84
N PHE A 89 1.17 24.37 21.00
CA PHE A 89 1.04 23.37 22.07
C PHE A 89 0.28 22.11 21.65
N TRP A 90 -0.66 22.21 20.70
CA TRP A 90 -1.42 21.07 20.17
C TRP A 90 -0.62 20.16 19.24
N GLN A 91 0.50 20.62 18.68
CA GLN A 91 1.43 19.80 17.90
C GLN A 91 2.44 19.08 18.79
N LYS A 92 2.56 19.48 20.05
CA LYS A 92 3.43 18.82 21.02
C LYS A 92 2.71 17.58 21.59
N PRO A 93 3.44 16.46 21.81
CA PRO A 93 2.90 15.36 22.61
C PRO A 93 2.63 15.90 24.03
N PRO A 94 1.51 15.53 24.69
CA PRO A 94 0.60 14.43 24.41
C PRO A 94 -0.55 14.76 23.43
N PHE A 95 -0.81 16.02 23.12
CA PHE A 95 -2.03 16.45 22.41
C PHE A 95 -2.02 16.17 20.91
N SER A 96 -0.84 16.02 20.31
CA SER A 96 -0.72 15.63 18.90
C SER A 96 -1.44 14.32 18.56
N THR A 97 -1.62 13.45 19.56
CA THR A 97 -2.34 12.18 19.42
C THR A 97 -3.83 12.39 19.14
N LEU A 98 -4.42 13.49 19.65
CA LEU A 98 -5.80 13.86 19.35
C LEU A 98 -5.97 14.38 17.92
N LEU A 99 -4.91 14.78 17.23
CA LEU A 99 -5.02 15.30 15.87
C LEU A 99 -4.93 14.22 14.81
N ASN A 100 -4.19 13.15 15.09
CA ASN A 100 -3.92 12.07 14.14
C ASN A 100 -4.51 10.75 14.64
N LEU A 101 -5.54 10.26 13.94
CA LEU A 101 -6.22 9.01 14.28
C LEU A 101 -5.30 7.78 14.18
N GLU A 102 -4.33 7.79 13.27
CA GLU A 102 -3.39 6.68 13.08
C GLU A 102 -2.42 6.56 14.26
N LEU A 103 -1.81 7.69 14.66
CA LEU A 103 -0.95 7.74 15.85
C LEU A 103 -1.70 7.32 17.13
N ALA A 104 -2.99 7.64 17.23
CA ALA A 104 -3.82 7.27 18.38
C ALA A 104 -4.20 5.78 18.41
N LYS A 105 -4.17 5.08 17.27
CA LYS A 105 -4.36 3.62 17.20
C LYS A 105 -3.09 2.85 17.53
N ASP A 106 -1.94 3.37 17.10
CA ASP A 106 -0.63 2.73 17.28
C ASP A 106 -0.06 2.93 18.68
N SER A 107 -0.46 4.01 19.34
CA SER A 107 -0.11 4.24 20.73
C SER A 107 -1.17 3.61 21.65
N ASP A 108 -0.74 3.10 22.80
CA ASP A 108 -1.61 2.68 23.92
C ASP A 108 -2.46 3.83 24.50
N VAL A 109 -2.60 4.96 23.79
CA VAL A 109 -3.43 6.11 24.14
C VAL A 109 -4.90 5.72 24.25
N ALA A 110 -5.37 4.66 23.57
CA ALA A 110 -6.70 4.08 23.80
C ALA A 110 -6.92 3.60 25.26
N PHE A 111 -5.85 3.30 25.99
CA PHE A 111 -5.85 2.96 27.42
C PHE A 111 -5.61 4.15 28.33
N TYR A 112 -5.15 5.29 27.79
CA TYR A 112 -5.09 6.54 28.52
C TYR A 112 -6.51 7.10 28.70
N ASP A 113 -6.72 7.89 29.75
CA ASP A 113 -8.00 8.56 29.97
C ASP A 113 -8.16 9.71 28.95
N LEU A 114 -8.70 9.38 27.77
CA LEU A 114 -9.01 10.33 26.69
C LEU A 114 -9.81 11.52 27.21
N SER A 115 -10.75 11.28 28.12
CA SER A 115 -11.59 12.31 28.73
C SER A 115 -10.73 13.36 29.44
N ASN A 116 -9.78 12.92 30.26
CA ASN A 116 -8.85 13.81 30.94
C ASN A 116 -7.87 14.52 29.97
N LEU A 117 -7.43 13.85 28.91
CA LEU A 117 -6.57 14.46 27.90
C LEU A 117 -7.29 15.54 27.10
N VAL A 118 -8.54 15.28 26.72
CA VAL A 118 -9.41 16.22 25.99
C VAL A 118 -9.76 17.42 26.85
N ASN A 119 -10.10 17.23 28.13
CA ASN A 119 -10.33 18.34 29.06
C ASN A 119 -9.08 19.22 29.18
N LYS A 120 -7.91 18.63 29.42
CA LYS A 120 -6.63 19.36 29.48
C LYS A 120 -6.29 20.06 28.16
N PHE A 121 -6.70 19.50 27.03
CA PHE A 121 -6.51 20.10 25.72
C PHE A 121 -7.34 21.38 25.56
N PHE A 122 -8.62 21.31 25.93
CA PHE A 122 -9.51 22.45 25.90
C PHE A 122 -9.15 23.52 26.94
N ASP A 123 -8.76 23.12 28.15
CA ASP A 123 -8.30 24.06 29.18
C ASP A 123 -7.07 24.85 28.68
N LYS A 124 -6.12 24.17 28.03
CA LYS A 124 -4.95 24.85 27.43
C LYS A 124 -5.32 25.74 26.24
N MET A 125 -6.28 25.32 25.41
CA MET A 125 -6.80 26.18 24.34
C MET A 125 -7.44 27.47 24.88
N ILE A 126 -8.15 27.37 26.01
CA ILE A 126 -8.78 28.52 26.66
C ILE A 126 -7.70 29.41 27.30
N HIS A 127 -6.71 28.83 27.98
CA HIS A 127 -5.62 29.59 28.62
C HIS A 127 -4.72 30.36 27.65
N GLU A 128 -4.55 29.89 26.43
CA GLU A 128 -3.73 30.57 25.41
C GLU A 128 -4.52 31.62 24.60
N ASP A 129 -5.80 31.88 24.94
CA ASP A 129 -6.72 32.82 24.26
C ASP A 129 -6.83 32.65 22.73
N PHE A 130 -6.43 31.48 22.21
CA PHE A 130 -6.39 31.18 20.78
C PHE A 130 -7.17 29.90 20.47
N ILE A 131 -8.50 30.04 20.45
CA ILE A 131 -9.42 28.94 20.14
C ILE A 131 -9.46 28.70 18.63
N ASN A 132 -8.72 27.69 18.17
CA ASN A 132 -8.85 27.22 16.79
C ASN A 132 -9.96 26.15 16.69
N TYR A 133 -11.15 26.57 16.23
CA TYR A 133 -12.33 25.70 16.06
C TYR A 133 -12.09 24.50 15.13
N LYS A 134 -11.20 24.64 14.14
CA LYS A 134 -10.88 23.54 13.21
C LYS A 134 -10.11 22.44 13.93
N VAL A 135 -9.12 22.82 14.74
CA VAL A 135 -8.28 21.88 15.48
C VAL A 135 -9.07 21.21 16.60
N SER A 136 -9.91 21.96 17.32
CA SER A 136 -10.80 21.37 18.31
C SER A 136 -11.84 20.43 17.69
N GLY A 137 -12.41 20.78 16.53
CA GLY A 137 -13.32 19.90 15.79
C GLY A 137 -12.66 18.57 15.41
N ILE A 138 -11.40 18.62 14.97
CA ILE A 138 -10.61 17.41 14.67
C ILE A 138 -10.38 16.60 15.96
N ALA A 139 -9.91 17.24 17.03
CA ALA A 139 -9.66 16.58 18.32
C ALA A 139 -10.92 15.94 18.94
N LEU A 140 -12.08 16.57 18.78
CA LEU A 140 -13.36 16.03 19.24
C LEU A 140 -13.79 14.84 18.40
N LYS A 141 -13.66 14.92 17.07
CA LYS A 141 -13.99 13.84 16.15
C LYS A 141 -13.13 12.60 16.39
N THR A 142 -11.82 12.78 16.55
CA THR A 142 -10.89 11.67 16.84
C THR A 142 -11.19 11.05 18.19
N SER A 143 -11.43 11.86 19.22
CA SER A 143 -11.85 11.38 20.55
C SER A 143 -13.13 10.54 20.47
N ALA A 144 -14.18 11.04 19.80
CA ALA A 144 -15.43 10.31 19.61
C ALA A 144 -15.22 8.98 18.86
N SER A 145 -14.38 8.99 17.81
CA SER A 145 -14.04 7.78 17.06
C SER A 145 -13.30 6.75 17.92
N LEU A 146 -12.39 7.18 18.80
CA LEU A 146 -11.65 6.30 19.70
C LEU A 146 -12.54 5.74 20.81
N HIS A 147 -13.44 6.54 21.37
CA HIS A 147 -14.46 6.05 22.31
C HIS A 147 -15.38 5.01 21.66
N HIS A 148 -15.85 5.27 20.44
CA HIS A 148 -16.65 4.28 19.70
C HIS A 148 -15.86 2.99 19.47
N HIS A 149 -14.61 3.08 19.03
CA HIS A 149 -13.75 1.91 18.85
C HIS A 149 -13.60 1.10 20.14
N LYS A 150 -13.33 1.77 21.27
CA LYS A 150 -13.22 1.13 22.59
C LYS A 150 -14.50 0.37 22.96
N ILE A 151 -15.66 1.02 22.82
CA ILE A 151 -16.96 0.41 23.11
C ILE A 151 -17.20 -0.81 22.22
N THR A 152 -16.95 -0.69 20.91
CA THR A 152 -17.14 -1.81 19.97
C THR A 152 -16.18 -2.97 20.23
N SER A 153 -14.95 -2.71 20.69
CA SER A 153 -14.01 -3.77 21.10
C SER A 153 -14.54 -4.55 22.29
N ILE A 154 -14.97 -3.84 23.34
CA ILE A 154 -15.53 -4.44 24.56
C ILE A 154 -16.77 -5.28 24.24
N ILE A 155 -17.66 -4.77 23.39
CA ILE A 155 -18.87 -5.51 22.97
C ILE A 155 -18.48 -6.82 22.25
N LYS A 156 -17.51 -6.78 21.33
CA LYS A 156 -17.06 -7.99 20.63
C LYS A 156 -16.44 -9.02 21.57
N GLU A 157 -15.62 -8.57 22.51
CA GLU A 157 -15.01 -9.44 23.52
C GLU A 157 -16.08 -10.10 24.39
N GLU A 158 -17.09 -9.34 24.82
CA GLU A 158 -18.22 -9.84 25.60
C GLU A 158 -19.04 -10.88 24.80
N GLU A 159 -19.35 -10.61 23.53
CA GLU A 159 -20.04 -11.57 22.65
C GLU A 159 -19.25 -12.88 22.48
N GLU A 160 -17.93 -12.81 22.40
CA GLU A 160 -17.07 -13.99 22.33
C GLU A 160 -17.07 -14.79 23.64
N ILE A 161 -17.06 -14.11 24.79
CA ILE A 161 -17.16 -14.74 26.11
C ILE A 161 -18.49 -15.46 26.23
N GLN A 162 -19.61 -14.81 25.90
CA GLN A 162 -20.94 -15.42 25.94
C GLN A 162 -21.04 -16.66 25.06
N LYS A 163 -20.53 -16.61 23.82
CA LYS A 163 -20.49 -17.78 22.93
C LYS A 163 -19.66 -18.93 23.52
N LYS A 164 -18.52 -18.63 24.14
CA LYS A 164 -17.67 -19.65 24.80
C LYS A 164 -18.39 -20.29 25.98
N GLU A 165 -19.06 -19.49 26.80
CA GLU A 165 -19.85 -19.97 27.94
C GLU A 165 -21.03 -20.84 27.49
N GLU A 166 -21.77 -20.45 26.44
CA GLU A 166 -22.84 -21.24 25.86
C GLU A 166 -22.34 -22.61 25.37
N ILE A 167 -21.19 -22.63 24.66
CA ILE A 167 -20.54 -23.85 24.21
C ILE A 167 -20.11 -24.71 25.40
N GLU A 168 -19.58 -24.11 26.45
CA GLU A 168 -19.16 -24.82 27.65
C GLU A 168 -20.35 -25.42 28.40
N GLN A 169 -21.44 -24.67 28.58
CA GLN A 169 -22.68 -25.18 29.14
C GLN A 169 -23.25 -26.33 28.30
N PHE A 170 -23.24 -26.21 26.98
CA PHE A 170 -23.66 -27.28 26.07
C PHE A 170 -22.77 -28.53 26.23
N ARG A 171 -21.45 -28.34 26.37
CA ARG A 171 -20.51 -29.43 26.65
C ARG A 171 -20.78 -30.06 28.00
N GLN A 172 -21.06 -29.29 29.05
CA GLN A 172 -21.39 -29.80 30.38
C GLN A 172 -22.69 -30.62 30.36
N ARG A 173 -23.73 -30.14 29.67
CA ARG A 173 -25.00 -30.88 29.48
C ARG A 173 -24.82 -32.18 28.71
N THR A 174 -23.92 -32.18 27.71
CA THR A 174 -23.66 -33.35 26.86
C THR A 174 -22.67 -34.34 27.49
N ARG A 175 -21.81 -33.87 28.40
CA ARG A 175 -20.95 -34.72 29.22
C ARG A 175 -21.81 -35.50 30.21
N ARG A 176 -22.28 -36.67 29.78
CA ARG A 176 -22.67 -37.73 30.72
C ARG A 176 -21.47 -37.97 31.64
N GLY A 177 -21.68 -37.87 32.94
CA GLY A 177 -20.67 -38.16 33.95
C GLY A 177 -20.35 -39.65 33.95
N ILE A 178 -19.57 -40.11 32.97
CA ILE A 178 -19.00 -41.44 32.99
C ILE A 178 -18.02 -41.41 34.17
N PRO A 179 -18.26 -42.19 35.24
CA PRO A 179 -17.34 -42.23 36.35
C PRO A 179 -15.98 -42.62 35.79
N LYS A 180 -14.94 -41.86 36.14
CA LYS A 180 -13.56 -42.23 35.80
C LYS A 180 -13.36 -43.63 36.37
N THR A 181 -13.22 -44.62 35.51
CA THR A 181 -12.91 -45.98 35.96
C THR A 181 -11.59 -45.90 36.71
N LEU A 182 -11.52 -46.50 37.90
CA LEU A 182 -10.25 -46.69 38.58
C LEU A 182 -9.35 -47.44 37.60
N THR A 183 -8.26 -46.78 37.18
CA THR A 183 -7.24 -47.43 36.38
C THR A 183 -6.69 -48.57 37.22
N GLN A 184 -6.82 -49.81 36.74
CA GLN A 184 -6.20 -50.94 37.41
C GLN A 184 -4.70 -50.65 37.53
N PRO A 185 -4.07 -50.92 38.69
CA PRO A 185 -2.64 -50.73 38.83
C PRO A 185 -1.94 -51.53 37.74
N ILE A 186 -1.20 -50.82 36.87
CA ILE A 186 -0.48 -51.42 35.75
C ILE A 186 0.62 -52.27 36.35
N GLN A 187 0.41 -53.58 36.41
CA GLN A 187 1.48 -54.50 36.78
C GLN A 187 2.55 -54.47 35.69
N SER A 188 3.80 -54.27 36.10
CA SER A 188 4.93 -54.40 35.18
C SER A 188 4.99 -55.84 34.68
N LYS A 189 4.94 -56.03 33.35
CA LYS A 189 5.16 -57.35 32.74
C LYS A 189 6.52 -57.89 33.19
N LEU A 190 6.58 -59.16 33.59
CA LEU A 190 7.79 -59.84 34.05
C LEU A 190 8.91 -59.72 33.00
N LYS A 191 10.07 -59.21 33.42
CA LYS A 191 11.26 -59.00 32.56
C LYS A 191 12.15 -60.25 32.52
N ILE A 192 11.60 -61.38 32.08
CA ILE A 192 12.39 -62.58 31.79
C ILE A 192 12.34 -62.77 30.27
N THR A 193 13.13 -61.99 29.55
CA THR A 193 13.23 -62.10 28.09
C THR A 193 14.31 -63.09 27.73
N SER A 194 13.96 -64.11 26.95
CA SER A 194 14.95 -64.96 26.28
C SER A 194 15.77 -64.12 25.28
N LYS A 195 17.00 -64.55 24.95
CA LYS A 195 17.83 -63.86 23.95
C LYS A 195 17.09 -63.71 22.62
N ASP A 196 16.35 -64.72 22.21
CA ASP A 196 15.59 -64.72 20.95
C ASP A 196 14.42 -63.73 20.97
N GLU A 197 13.75 -63.60 22.12
CA GLU A 197 12.66 -62.64 22.30
C GLU A 197 13.17 -61.19 22.31
N LEU A 198 14.37 -60.97 22.87
CA LEU A 198 15.04 -59.67 22.80
C LEU A 198 15.39 -59.30 21.35
N PHE A 199 15.91 -60.25 20.56
CA PHE A 199 16.22 -60.01 19.15
C PHE A 199 14.97 -59.78 18.32
N GLU A 200 13.87 -60.50 18.58
CA GLU A 200 12.61 -60.31 17.88
C GLU A 200 11.95 -58.97 18.24
N ALA A 201 11.99 -58.57 19.51
CA ALA A 201 11.55 -57.24 19.95
C ALA A 201 12.40 -56.13 19.31
N MET A 202 13.71 -56.34 19.17
CA MET A 202 14.62 -55.39 18.51
C MET A 202 14.31 -55.29 17.01
N ARG A 203 14.08 -56.42 16.32
CA ARG A 203 13.67 -56.45 14.91
C ARG A 203 12.33 -55.74 14.72
N ALA A 204 11.35 -56.02 15.58
CA ALA A 204 10.04 -55.36 15.54
C ALA A 204 10.16 -53.85 15.75
N ALA A 205 10.98 -53.39 16.70
CA ALA A 205 11.23 -51.97 16.93
C ALA A 205 11.94 -51.30 15.74
N ILE A 206 12.89 -51.98 15.09
CA ILE A 206 13.55 -51.49 13.88
C ILE A 206 12.54 -51.39 12.72
N ILE A 207 11.70 -52.40 12.52
CA ILE A 207 10.65 -52.39 11.49
C ILE A 207 9.65 -51.27 11.76
N GLU A 208 9.23 -51.08 13.00
CA GLU A 208 8.28 -50.03 13.38
C GLU A 208 8.86 -48.62 13.13
N THR A 209 10.13 -48.40 13.50
CA THR A 209 10.82 -47.13 13.23
C THR A 209 11.02 -46.89 11.73
N MET A 210 11.32 -47.93 10.94
CA MET A 210 11.37 -47.84 9.48
C MET A 210 10.00 -47.52 8.87
N GLN A 211 8.93 -48.19 9.29
CA GLN A 211 7.57 -47.92 8.83
C GLN A 211 7.12 -46.51 9.20
N LYS A 212 7.43 -46.03 10.42
CA LYS A 212 7.18 -44.64 10.85
C LYS A 212 7.95 -43.65 9.98
N LYS A 213 9.23 -43.89 9.70
CA LYS A 213 10.06 -43.06 8.83
C LYS A 213 9.53 -43.04 7.39
N GLU A 214 9.10 -44.18 6.87
CA GLU A 214 8.51 -44.26 5.53
C GLU A 214 7.15 -43.57 5.45
N LYS A 215 6.29 -43.74 6.45
CA LYS A 215 5.00 -43.05 6.55
C LYS A 215 5.19 -41.53 6.59
N LEU A 216 6.17 -41.04 7.35
CA LEU A 216 6.54 -39.62 7.37
C LEU A 216 7.05 -39.14 6.01
N ARG A 217 7.89 -39.92 5.32
CA ARG A 217 8.35 -39.61 3.96
C ARG A 217 7.18 -39.50 2.98
N ARG A 218 6.25 -40.47 3.01
CA ARG A 218 5.03 -40.45 2.17
C ARG A 218 4.15 -39.24 2.47
N GLN A 219 4.02 -38.83 3.73
CA GLN A 219 3.27 -37.62 4.11
C GLN A 219 3.93 -36.34 3.59
N ARG A 220 5.27 -36.23 3.67
CA ARG A 220 6.01 -35.09 3.11
C ARG A 220 5.80 -34.99 1.60
N LEU A 221 5.95 -36.11 0.89
CA LEU A 221 5.77 -36.19 -0.56
C LEU A 221 4.35 -35.77 -0.98
N ARG A 222 3.31 -36.26 -0.28
CA ARG A 222 1.92 -35.84 -0.51
C ARG A 222 1.69 -34.34 -0.25
N LYS A 223 2.29 -33.78 0.80
CA LYS A 223 2.20 -32.34 1.08
C LYS A 223 2.88 -31.51 -0.01
N GLU A 224 4.05 -31.93 -0.50
CA GLU A 224 4.76 -31.28 -1.59
C GLU A 224 3.97 -31.34 -2.90
N GLU A 225 3.39 -32.49 -3.24
CA GLU A 225 2.50 -32.64 -4.41
C GLU A 225 1.27 -31.73 -4.31
N GLN A 226 0.62 -31.66 -3.14
CA GLN A 226 -0.51 -30.77 -2.92
C GLN A 226 -0.11 -29.29 -3.05
N LEU A 227 1.05 -28.90 -2.51
CA LEU A 227 1.60 -27.56 -2.67
C LEU A 227 1.90 -27.23 -4.13
N LYS A 228 2.50 -28.16 -4.89
CA LYS A 228 2.75 -27.99 -6.34
C LYS A 228 1.45 -27.82 -7.11
N ARG A 229 0.44 -28.68 -6.87
CA ARG A 229 -0.89 -28.57 -7.50
C ARG A 229 -1.58 -27.23 -7.17
N ARG A 230 -1.50 -26.76 -5.92
CA ARG A 230 -2.04 -25.44 -5.54
C ARG A 230 -1.34 -24.30 -6.27
N LYS A 231 -0.01 -24.37 -6.42
CA LYS A 231 0.76 -23.39 -7.20
C LYS A 231 0.37 -23.41 -8.68
N GLU A 232 0.24 -24.59 -9.29
CA GLU A 232 -0.19 -24.74 -10.69
C GLU A 232 -1.60 -24.17 -10.91
N LEU A 233 -2.54 -24.46 -10.01
CA LEU A 233 -3.89 -23.89 -10.07
C LEU A 233 -3.88 -22.37 -9.88
N SER A 234 -3.06 -21.85 -8.96
CA SER A 234 -2.89 -20.40 -8.77
C SER A 234 -2.27 -19.73 -10.01
N VAL A 235 -1.33 -20.38 -10.68
CA VAL A 235 -0.71 -19.86 -11.91
C VAL A 235 -1.70 -19.91 -13.09
N ARG A 236 -2.52 -20.97 -13.18
CA ARG A 236 -3.58 -21.08 -14.20
C ARG A 236 -4.73 -20.11 -13.99
N ALA A 237 -5.08 -19.83 -12.73
CA ALA A 237 -6.16 -18.91 -12.37
C ALA A 237 -5.74 -17.43 -12.45
N GLN A 238 -4.45 -17.14 -12.47
CA GLN A 238 -3.95 -15.79 -12.74
C GLN A 238 -3.98 -15.53 -14.24
N LEU A 239 -4.55 -14.40 -14.63
CA LEU A 239 -4.36 -13.83 -15.96
C LEU A 239 -2.85 -13.73 -16.24
N PRO A 240 -2.40 -13.88 -17.50
CA PRO A 240 -1.01 -13.64 -17.88
C PRO A 240 -0.51 -12.33 -17.25
N ARG A 241 0.68 -12.37 -16.65
CA ARG A 241 1.24 -11.23 -15.90
C ARG A 241 1.26 -9.95 -16.73
N GLU A 242 1.39 -10.08 -18.04
CA GLU A 242 1.35 -8.99 -19.02
C GLU A 242 -0.01 -8.28 -19.04
N LEU A 243 -1.13 -9.01 -18.94
CA LEU A 243 -2.48 -8.42 -18.90
C LEU A 243 -2.81 -7.83 -17.51
N LEU A 244 -2.36 -8.48 -16.44
CA LEU A 244 -2.49 -7.97 -15.06
C LEU A 244 -1.74 -6.63 -14.88
N LYS A 245 -0.65 -6.42 -15.60
CA LYS A 245 0.18 -5.20 -15.58
C LYS A 245 -0.53 -3.98 -16.14
N HIS A 246 -1.32 -4.15 -17.20
CA HIS A 246 -2.13 -3.07 -17.78
C HIS A 246 -3.36 -2.73 -16.94
N ILE A 247 -3.92 -3.71 -16.22
CA ILE A 247 -5.12 -3.52 -15.39
C ILE A 247 -4.78 -2.98 -13.98
N SER A 248 -3.65 -3.39 -13.41
CA SER A 248 -3.31 -3.08 -12.00
C SER A 248 -2.75 -1.68 -11.76
N GLY A 249 -2.34 -0.94 -12.80
CA GLY A 249 -1.78 0.41 -12.64
C GLY A 249 -0.52 0.50 -11.76
N LYS A 250 0.12 -0.62 -11.42
CA LYS A 250 1.37 -0.63 -10.65
C LYS A 250 2.53 -0.22 -11.55
N GLU A 251 3.30 0.76 -11.09
CA GLU A 251 4.55 1.17 -11.73
C GLU A 251 5.48 -0.04 -11.89
N GLN A 252 6.00 -0.25 -13.09
CA GLN A 252 6.92 -1.36 -13.36
C GLN A 252 8.16 -1.21 -12.49
N THR A 253 8.59 -2.28 -11.80
CA THR A 253 9.87 -2.26 -11.10
C THR A 253 11.01 -2.05 -12.11
N ILE A 254 12.09 -1.40 -11.66
CA ILE A 254 13.25 -1.09 -12.52
C ILE A 254 13.81 -2.38 -13.15
N GLU A 255 13.88 -3.47 -12.38
CA GLU A 255 14.37 -4.76 -12.87
C GLU A 255 13.48 -5.38 -13.95
N GLU A 256 12.16 -5.31 -13.79
CA GLU A 256 11.21 -5.80 -14.80
C GLU A 256 11.32 -5.03 -16.11
N LEU A 257 11.53 -3.72 -16.01
CA LEU A 257 11.74 -2.85 -17.15
C LEU A 257 13.04 -3.21 -17.89
N LEU A 258 14.15 -3.36 -17.16
CA LEU A 258 15.43 -3.73 -17.74
C LEU A 258 15.34 -5.10 -18.44
N ASN A 259 14.69 -6.08 -17.80
CA ASN A 259 14.48 -7.40 -18.39
C ASN A 259 13.54 -7.36 -19.60
N SER A 260 12.50 -6.52 -19.58
CA SER A 260 11.59 -6.33 -20.72
C SER A 260 12.34 -5.79 -21.94
N TRP A 261 13.14 -4.73 -21.77
CA TRP A 261 13.94 -4.17 -22.86
C TRP A 261 15.00 -5.13 -23.35
N TYR A 262 15.70 -5.82 -22.45
CA TYR A 262 16.67 -6.85 -22.82
C TYR A 262 16.04 -7.97 -23.67
N ASN A 263 14.84 -8.41 -23.31
CA ASN A 263 14.11 -9.43 -24.06
C ASN A 263 13.63 -8.89 -25.43
N LYS A 264 13.17 -7.64 -25.52
CA LYS A 264 12.83 -6.99 -26.80
C LYS A 264 14.05 -6.95 -27.73
N ILE A 265 15.21 -6.50 -27.24
CA ILE A 265 16.46 -6.45 -28.01
C ILE A 265 16.88 -7.85 -28.47
N LYS A 266 16.82 -8.85 -27.58
CA LYS A 266 17.11 -10.25 -27.91
C LYS A 266 16.15 -10.82 -28.95
N ALA A 267 14.89 -10.43 -28.95
CA ALA A 267 13.91 -10.87 -29.94
C ALA A 267 14.22 -10.27 -31.32
N ILE A 268 14.59 -8.99 -31.39
CA ILE A 268 14.93 -8.31 -32.66
C ILE A 268 16.18 -8.96 -33.29
N ILE A 269 17.24 -9.18 -32.50
CA ILE A 269 18.46 -9.86 -32.95
C ILE A 269 18.13 -11.25 -33.53
N LYS A 270 17.26 -12.01 -32.86
CA LYS A 270 16.83 -13.33 -33.32
C LYS A 270 15.99 -13.29 -34.60
N LEU A 271 15.09 -12.32 -34.73
CA LEU A 271 14.20 -12.18 -35.88
C LEU A 271 14.98 -11.75 -37.13
N GLU A 272 15.92 -10.82 -36.97
CA GLU A 272 16.69 -10.29 -38.10
C GLU A 272 17.92 -11.14 -38.44
N LYS A 273 18.27 -12.14 -37.60
CA LYS A 273 19.50 -12.95 -37.71
C LYS A 273 20.78 -12.10 -37.85
N LYS A 274 20.78 -10.90 -37.28
CA LYS A 274 21.93 -10.01 -37.22
C LYS A 274 22.59 -10.12 -35.85
N GLU A 275 23.90 -9.91 -35.78
CA GLU A 275 24.63 -9.85 -34.51
C GLU A 275 24.38 -8.53 -33.75
N LYS A 276 23.96 -7.47 -34.45
CA LYS A 276 23.81 -6.11 -33.90
C LYS A 276 22.43 -5.54 -34.23
N THR A 277 21.89 -4.74 -33.32
CA THR A 277 20.66 -3.95 -33.51
C THR A 277 20.97 -2.46 -33.47
N ASN A 278 20.14 -1.66 -34.15
CA ASN A 278 20.30 -0.21 -34.18
C ASN A 278 19.32 0.47 -33.22
N PHE A 279 19.74 1.59 -32.63
CA PHE A 279 18.89 2.36 -31.73
C PHE A 279 17.67 2.95 -32.44
N PHE A 280 17.80 3.38 -33.69
CA PHE A 280 16.66 3.87 -34.48
C PHE A 280 15.59 2.80 -34.75
N GLU A 281 15.95 1.51 -34.80
CA GLU A 281 14.97 0.43 -34.94
C GLU A 281 14.11 0.30 -33.68
N LEU A 282 14.71 0.48 -32.49
CA LEU A 282 13.99 0.51 -31.23
C LEU A 282 13.05 1.72 -31.12
N ILE A 283 13.47 2.88 -31.64
CA ILE A 283 12.63 4.09 -31.69
C ILE A 283 11.35 3.87 -32.52
N LYS A 284 11.45 3.14 -33.64
CA LYS A 284 10.28 2.83 -34.48
C LYS A 284 9.22 2.05 -33.71
N ILE A 285 9.63 1.09 -32.89
CA ILE A 285 8.72 0.27 -32.06
C ILE A 285 7.97 1.16 -31.05
N ILE A 286 8.65 2.12 -30.41
CA ILE A 286 8.01 3.04 -29.46
C ILE A 286 6.98 3.93 -30.17
N ASN A 287 7.27 4.36 -31.39
CA ASN A 287 6.34 5.18 -32.17
C ASN A 287 5.07 4.42 -32.59
N GLU A 288 5.16 3.10 -32.75
CA GLU A 288 4.02 2.21 -33.04
C GLU A 288 3.20 1.90 -31.78
N ASP A 289 3.84 1.76 -30.61
CA ASP A 289 3.19 1.39 -29.34
C ASP A 289 2.41 2.57 -28.68
N GLN A 290 2.78 3.84 -28.92
CA GLN A 290 2.19 5.01 -28.24
C GLN A 290 1.54 6.02 -29.19
N GLU A 291 0.29 6.40 -28.89
CA GLU A 291 -0.45 7.44 -29.65
C GLU A 291 -0.08 8.87 -29.24
N SER A 292 0.31 9.08 -27.97
CA SER A 292 0.56 10.42 -27.43
C SER A 292 2.00 10.91 -27.65
N ASN A 293 2.17 12.15 -28.13
CA ASN A 293 3.49 12.75 -28.34
C ASN A 293 4.31 12.87 -27.04
N LEU A 294 3.65 13.12 -25.90
CA LEU A 294 4.31 13.18 -24.59
C LEU A 294 4.74 11.79 -24.11
N GLY A 295 3.89 10.77 -24.32
CA GLY A 295 4.21 9.38 -23.99
C GLY A 295 5.42 8.85 -24.77
N ARG A 296 5.52 9.18 -26.06
CA ARG A 296 6.69 8.85 -26.90
C ARG A 296 7.99 9.41 -26.32
N LYS A 297 7.99 10.70 -25.92
CA LYS A 297 9.18 11.33 -25.32
C LYS A 297 9.57 10.66 -24.01
N TYR A 298 8.59 10.38 -23.15
CA TYR A 298 8.85 9.71 -21.87
C TYR A 298 9.40 8.29 -22.07
N GLU A 299 8.82 7.53 -23.00
CA GLU A 299 9.25 6.16 -23.27
C GLU A 299 10.63 6.10 -23.95
N LEU A 300 10.97 7.10 -24.77
CA LEU A 300 12.32 7.28 -25.32
C LEU A 300 13.36 7.51 -24.22
N VAL A 301 13.10 8.45 -23.29
CA VAL A 301 14.00 8.71 -22.14
C VAL A 301 14.15 7.45 -21.29
N ARG A 302 13.03 6.76 -21.03
CA ARG A 302 12.98 5.54 -20.23
C ARG A 302 13.75 4.39 -20.89
N MET A 303 13.62 4.22 -22.20
CA MET A 303 14.39 3.24 -22.98
C MET A 303 15.88 3.58 -22.96
N PHE A 304 16.24 4.85 -23.18
CA PHE A 304 17.64 5.28 -23.19
C PHE A 304 18.31 5.00 -21.83
N LEU A 305 17.65 5.36 -20.73
CA LEU A 305 18.12 5.02 -19.38
C LEU A 305 18.25 3.50 -19.19
N ALA A 306 17.28 2.72 -19.67
CA ALA A 306 17.34 1.26 -19.59
C ALA A 306 18.57 0.68 -20.31
N LEU A 307 18.90 1.19 -21.49
CA LEU A 307 20.07 0.78 -22.26
C LEU A 307 21.37 1.13 -21.53
N MET A 308 21.45 2.31 -20.92
CA MET A 308 22.59 2.71 -20.10
C MET A 308 22.79 1.75 -18.93
N PHE A 309 21.73 1.42 -18.19
CA PHE A 309 21.80 0.45 -17.09
C PHE A 309 22.12 -0.98 -17.54
N LEU A 310 21.64 -1.41 -18.72
CA LEU A 310 21.99 -2.71 -19.28
C LEU A 310 23.46 -2.78 -19.71
N SER A 311 24.00 -1.65 -20.20
CA SER A 311 25.42 -1.49 -20.52
C SER A 311 26.30 -1.55 -19.27
N THR A 312 25.94 -0.81 -18.20
CA THR A 312 26.68 -0.85 -16.91
C THR A 312 26.66 -2.24 -16.29
N ASN A 313 25.56 -2.98 -16.44
CA ASN A 313 25.42 -4.36 -15.95
C ASN A 313 26.11 -5.39 -16.87
N SER A 314 26.86 -4.97 -17.88
CA SER A 314 27.61 -5.81 -18.83
C SER A 314 26.77 -6.80 -19.65
N ARG A 315 25.45 -6.60 -19.74
CA ARG A 315 24.55 -7.46 -20.53
C ARG A 315 24.53 -7.09 -22.02
N ILE A 316 24.89 -5.85 -22.32
CA ILE A 316 24.86 -5.25 -23.66
C ILE A 316 26.15 -4.45 -23.84
N SER A 317 26.69 -4.39 -25.06
CA SER A 317 27.68 -3.37 -25.46
C SER A 317 27.05 -2.36 -26.41
N LEU A 318 27.33 -1.09 -26.15
CA LEU A 318 26.93 0.04 -26.97
C LEU A 318 28.16 0.58 -27.69
N GLU A 319 28.10 0.63 -29.02
CA GLU A 319 29.13 1.19 -29.89
C GLU A 319 28.53 2.37 -30.65
N GLN A 320 29.17 3.55 -30.58
CA GLN A 320 28.79 4.72 -31.37
C GLN A 320 30.02 5.23 -32.12
N ASN A 321 29.84 5.58 -33.39
CA ASN A 321 30.91 6.19 -34.19
C ASN A 321 31.16 7.64 -33.75
N GLN A 322 32.36 8.16 -34.03
CA GLN A 322 32.78 9.53 -33.68
C GLN A 322 31.87 10.63 -34.27
N ASP A 323 31.17 10.33 -35.36
CA ASP A 323 30.22 11.24 -36.00
C ASP A 323 28.83 11.27 -35.32
N PHE A 324 28.68 10.66 -34.14
CA PHE A 324 27.45 10.59 -33.34
C PHE A 324 26.20 10.08 -34.09
N THR A 325 26.37 9.23 -35.11
CA THR A 325 25.27 8.82 -36.00
C THR A 325 24.25 7.90 -35.34
N ASP A 326 24.57 6.61 -35.20
CA ASP A 326 23.66 5.60 -34.66
C ASP A 326 24.38 4.76 -33.61
N ILE A 327 23.66 4.39 -32.56
CA ILE A 327 24.17 3.55 -31.49
C ILE A 327 23.89 2.10 -31.87
N LYS A 328 24.96 1.35 -32.10
CA LYS A 328 24.91 -0.08 -32.35
C LYS A 328 24.90 -0.82 -31.03
N ILE A 329 23.94 -1.72 -30.89
CA ILE A 329 23.66 -2.48 -29.68
C ILE A 329 24.01 -3.95 -29.97
N ASN A 330 24.96 -4.49 -29.22
CA ASN A 330 25.36 -5.90 -29.30
C ASN A 330 25.11 -6.60 -27.95
N LEU A 331 24.70 -7.87 -27.99
CA LEU A 331 24.56 -8.68 -26.78
C LEU A 331 25.92 -9.26 -26.39
N LYS A 332 26.21 -9.26 -25.09
CA LYS A 332 27.40 -9.94 -24.54
C LYS A 332 27.10 -11.38 -24.15
#